data_AF-A0A9W6YH17-F1
#
_entry.id   AF-A0A9W6YH17-F1
#
_cell.length_a   1.000
_cell.length_b   1.000
_cell.length_c   1.000
_cell.angle_alpha   90.00
_cell.angle_beta   90.00
_cell.angle_gamma   90.00
#
_symmetry.space_group_name_H-M   'P 1'
#
loop_
_entity.id
_entity.type
_entity.pdbx_description
1 polymer ?
#
loop_
_entity_poly.entity_id
_entity_poly.type
_entity_poly.pdbx_seq_one_letter_code
_entity_poly.pdbx_strand_id
1 'polypeptide(L)'
;MEVEQSGGLAASLGHRDSMAMLCEASKLKIPFNPSAGEVHRRERGAPWRVKAEQQIAALNAHAKEEQREKRRWGLAKQVQDGLMHNFNINYGVAELATLIKEGMTLKSDPPTREMTAHEVGQVQFLAAAEKYDLKQIVLLLDKFPKGRAATVGKRQ
;
A
#
# COMPACT_ATOMS: atom_id res chain seq x y z
N MET A 1 2.64 -101.49 -44.02
CA MET A 1 3.05 -101.20 -42.63
C MET A 1 2.41 -99.88 -42.29
N GLU A 2 1.32 -99.93 -41.54
CA GLU A 2 0.70 -98.75 -40.95
C GLU A 2 1.58 -98.20 -39.85
N VAL A 3 1.53 -96.89 -39.59
CA VAL A 3 1.16 -96.29 -38.29
C VAL A 3 0.91 -94.80 -38.51
N GLU A 4 -0.24 -94.35 -38.03
CA GLU A 4 -0.74 -92.97 -37.97
C GLU A 4 0.04 -92.04 -37.03
N GLN A 5 -0.11 -90.71 -37.19
CA GLN A 5 -0.86 -89.88 -36.23
C GLN A 5 -0.80 -88.37 -36.56
N SER A 6 -1.99 -87.83 -36.85
CA SER A 6 -2.63 -86.66 -36.22
C SER A 6 -1.91 -85.31 -36.12
N GLY A 7 -2.55 -84.28 -36.69
CA GLY A 7 -2.46 -82.92 -36.12
C GLY A 7 -2.92 -81.78 -37.03
N GLY A 8 -4.15 -81.28 -36.81
CA GLY A 8 -4.42 -79.85 -36.84
C GLY A 8 -5.11 -79.27 -38.08
N LEU A 9 -6.43 -79.09 -37.95
CA LEU A 9 -7.32 -78.33 -38.81
C LEU A 9 -7.04 -76.82 -38.82
N ALA A 10 -7.64 -76.16 -39.83
CA ALA A 10 -8.07 -74.76 -39.87
C ALA A 10 -7.00 -73.72 -40.28
N ALA A 11 -7.02 -73.24 -41.51
CA ALA A 11 -7.92 -72.21 -42.06
C ALA A 11 -7.35 -70.79 -41.91
N SER A 12 -7.11 -70.19 -43.08
CA SER A 12 -7.24 -68.77 -43.41
C SER A 12 -7.08 -67.76 -42.27
N LEU A 13 -5.96 -67.05 -42.25
CA LEU A 13 -5.88 -65.74 -41.62
C LEU A 13 -5.21 -64.77 -42.59
N GLY A 14 -6.09 -63.99 -43.23
CA GLY A 14 -5.73 -62.96 -44.18
C GLY A 14 -4.84 -61.89 -43.57
N HIS A 15 -3.88 -61.46 -44.38
CA HIS A 15 -3.62 -60.06 -44.72
C HIS A 15 -4.19 -59.02 -43.73
N ARG A 16 -3.41 -58.73 -42.69
CA ARG A 16 -3.49 -57.47 -41.93
C ARG A 16 -2.10 -56.98 -41.56
N ASP A 17 -1.24 -56.87 -42.57
CA ASP A 17 -0.05 -56.02 -42.51
C ASP A 17 -0.45 -54.60 -42.92
N SER A 18 -1.06 -53.84 -42.02
CA SER A 18 -1.10 -52.38 -42.11
C SER A 18 -1.68 -51.76 -40.86
N MET A 19 -0.99 -50.74 -40.37
CA MET A 19 -1.42 -49.79 -39.32
C MET A 19 -1.13 -50.17 -37.87
N ALA A 20 0.09 -50.62 -37.58
CA ALA A 20 0.71 -50.39 -36.28
C ALA A 20 1.89 -49.41 -36.42
N MET A 21 1.64 -48.23 -37.01
CA MET A 21 2.44 -47.06 -36.70
C MET A 21 2.13 -46.72 -35.24
N LEU A 22 2.91 -47.30 -34.33
CA LEU A 22 3.05 -46.81 -32.95
C LEU A 22 3.59 -45.39 -33.06
N CYS A 23 2.69 -44.43 -33.30
CA CYS A 23 2.92 -43.06 -32.88
C CYS A 23 2.99 -43.13 -31.34
N GLU A 24 4.18 -43.39 -30.81
CA GLU A 24 4.50 -42.91 -29.48
C GLU A 24 4.20 -41.42 -29.50
N ALA A 25 3.04 -41.04 -28.95
CA ALA A 25 2.78 -39.68 -28.59
C ALA A 25 3.87 -39.33 -27.58
N SER A 26 4.98 -38.76 -28.06
CA SER A 26 6.05 -38.26 -27.23
C SER A 26 5.36 -37.36 -26.22
N LYS A 27 5.35 -37.76 -24.95
CA LYS A 27 4.76 -36.96 -23.87
C LYS A 27 5.57 -35.68 -23.82
N LEU A 28 5.15 -34.66 -24.56
CA LEU A 28 5.77 -33.35 -24.54
C LEU A 28 5.56 -32.83 -23.12
N LYS A 29 6.63 -32.92 -22.32
CA LYS A 29 6.64 -32.41 -20.96
C LYS A 29 6.47 -30.90 -21.08
N ILE A 30 5.26 -30.41 -20.79
CA ILE A 30 5.02 -28.98 -20.72
C ILE A 30 5.99 -28.45 -19.66
N PRO A 31 6.88 -27.50 -20.00
CA PRO A 31 7.76 -26.91 -19.00
C PRO A 31 6.88 -26.33 -17.88
N PHE A 32 7.31 -26.57 -16.63
CA PHE A 32 6.61 -26.08 -15.46
C PHE A 32 6.33 -24.57 -15.60
N ASN A 33 5.13 -24.13 -15.22
CA ASN A 33 4.77 -22.72 -15.31
C ASN A 33 5.81 -21.90 -14.52
N PRO A 34 6.49 -20.92 -15.12
CA PRO A 34 7.48 -20.13 -14.41
C PRO A 34 6.87 -19.51 -13.16
N SER A 35 7.66 -19.43 -12.09
CA SER A 35 7.24 -18.76 -10.88
C SER A 35 6.97 -17.28 -11.16
N ALA A 36 6.10 -16.67 -10.36
CA ALA A 36 5.82 -15.23 -10.47
C ALA A 36 7.11 -14.39 -10.37
N GLY A 37 8.08 -14.82 -9.57
CA GLY A 37 9.39 -14.17 -9.46
C GLY A 37 10.26 -14.29 -10.72
N GLU A 38 10.21 -15.42 -11.43
CA GLU A 38 10.90 -15.60 -12.71
C GLU A 38 10.29 -14.76 -13.82
N VAL A 39 8.96 -14.75 -13.93
CA VAL A 39 8.24 -13.86 -14.85
C VAL A 39 8.56 -12.40 -14.51
N HIS A 40 8.58 -12.04 -13.23
CA HIS A 40 8.90 -10.69 -12.78
C HIS A 40 10.33 -10.25 -13.15
N ARG A 41 11.31 -11.15 -13.05
CA ARG A 41 12.68 -10.84 -13.48
C ARG A 41 12.81 -10.77 -15.00
N ARG A 42 12.21 -11.72 -15.73
CA ARG A 42 12.28 -11.80 -17.19
C ARG A 42 11.67 -10.59 -17.88
N GLU A 43 10.55 -10.09 -17.34
CA GLU A 43 9.81 -8.96 -17.92
C GLU A 43 10.23 -7.61 -17.33
N ARG A 44 11.30 -7.58 -16.53
CA ARG A 44 11.84 -6.34 -15.97
C ARG A 44 12.25 -5.42 -17.13
N GLY A 45 11.64 -4.25 -17.20
CA GLY A 45 11.90 -3.26 -18.27
C GLY A 45 11.03 -3.43 -19.52
N ALA A 46 10.12 -4.41 -19.57
CA ALA A 46 9.15 -4.48 -20.66
C ALA A 46 8.27 -3.22 -20.68
N PRO A 47 7.91 -2.65 -21.86
CA PRO A 47 7.21 -1.37 -21.93
C PRO A 47 5.89 -1.32 -21.15
N TRP A 48 5.12 -2.42 -21.15
CA TRP A 48 3.88 -2.52 -20.38
C TRP A 48 4.10 -2.52 -18.88
N ARG A 49 5.20 -3.12 -18.41
CA ARG A 49 5.58 -3.10 -16.99
C ARG A 49 6.03 -1.74 -16.54
N VAL A 50 6.91 -1.10 -17.31
CA VAL A 50 7.39 0.26 -17.00
C VAL A 50 6.20 1.23 -16.92
N LYS A 51 5.28 1.16 -17.88
CA LYS A 51 4.06 1.98 -17.87
C LYS A 51 3.17 1.68 -16.67
N ALA A 52 2.95 0.41 -16.34
CA ALA A 52 2.16 0.01 -15.18
C ALA A 52 2.81 0.44 -13.86
N GLU A 53 4.12 0.26 -13.70
CA GLU A 53 4.89 0.68 -12.52
C GLU A 53 4.85 2.20 -12.34
N GLN A 54 4.96 2.98 -13.42
CA GLN A 54 4.80 4.43 -13.39
C GLN A 54 3.39 4.85 -12.96
N GLN A 55 2.35 4.19 -13.49
CA GLN A 55 0.96 4.45 -13.09
C GLN A 55 0.73 4.10 -11.61
N ILE A 56 1.22 2.94 -11.15
CA ILE A 56 1.14 2.52 -9.76
C ILE A 56 1.90 3.51 -8.86
N ALA A 57 3.08 3.97 -9.27
CA ALA A 57 3.85 4.96 -8.52
C ALA A 57 3.09 6.29 -8.37
N ALA A 58 2.45 6.77 -9.45
CA ALA A 58 1.63 7.98 -9.42
C ALA A 58 0.40 7.82 -8.50
N LEU A 59 -0.32 6.69 -8.60
CA LEU A 59 -1.45 6.39 -7.73
C LEU A 59 -1.03 6.27 -6.27
N ASN A 60 0.09 5.63 -5.98
CA ASN A 60 0.64 5.51 -4.63
C ASN A 60 1.06 6.87 -4.06
N ALA A 61 1.59 7.78 -4.88
CA ALA A 61 1.91 9.14 -4.46
C ALA A 61 0.63 9.89 -4.05
N HIS A 62 -0.42 9.83 -4.86
CA HIS A 62 -1.71 10.42 -4.55
C HIS A 62 -2.33 9.82 -3.28
N ALA A 63 -2.37 8.48 -3.18
CA ALA A 63 -2.91 7.78 -2.02
C ALA A 63 -2.17 8.14 -0.72
N LYS A 64 -0.84 8.31 -0.77
CA LYS A 64 -0.05 8.76 0.38
C LYS A 64 -0.46 10.16 0.84
N GLU A 65 -0.70 11.08 -0.08
CA GLU A 65 -1.12 12.44 0.26
C GLU A 65 -2.52 12.45 0.89
N GLU A 66 -3.47 11.71 0.30
CA GLU A 66 -4.81 11.55 0.86
C GLU A 66 -4.79 10.90 2.25
N GLN A 67 -3.95 9.88 2.44
CA GLN A 67 -3.79 9.22 3.74
C GLN A 67 -3.21 10.17 4.79
N ARG A 68 -2.24 11.03 4.41
CA ARG A 68 -1.71 12.07 5.30
C ARG A 68 -2.79 13.06 5.70
N GLU A 69 -3.61 13.52 4.75
CA GLU A 69 -4.71 14.43 5.04
C GLU A 69 -5.76 13.80 5.96
N LYS A 70 -6.17 12.56 5.69
CA LYS A 70 -7.10 11.81 6.55
C LYS A 70 -6.53 11.65 7.95
N ARG A 71 -5.25 11.30 8.08
CA ARG A 71 -4.56 11.19 9.38
C ARG A 71 -4.55 12.52 10.14
N ARG A 72 -4.26 13.62 9.44
CA ARG A 72 -4.27 14.98 10.00
C ARG A 72 -5.63 15.35 10.58
N TRP A 73 -6.69 15.19 9.79
CA TRP A 73 -8.06 15.48 10.25
C TRP A 73 -8.53 14.55 11.36
N GLY A 74 -8.21 13.25 11.25
CA GLY A 74 -8.53 12.27 12.28
C GLY A 74 -7.90 12.61 13.62
N LEU A 75 -6.60 12.93 13.64
CA LEU A 75 -5.90 13.36 14.85
C LEU A 75 -6.47 14.66 15.42
N ALA A 76 -6.73 15.65 14.56
CA ALA A 76 -7.32 16.92 14.99
C ALA A 76 -8.68 16.73 15.66
N LYS A 77 -9.53 15.87 15.09
CA LYS A 77 -10.84 15.54 15.65
C LYS A 77 -10.71 14.80 16.97
N GLN A 78 -9.86 13.78 17.03
CA GLN A 78 -9.60 13.00 18.24
C GLN A 78 -9.12 13.90 19.40
N VAL A 79 -8.20 14.82 19.12
CA VAL A 79 -7.70 15.78 20.11
C VAL A 79 -8.80 16.77 20.52
N GLN A 80 -9.58 17.31 19.58
CA GLN A 80 -10.69 18.23 19.89
C GLN A 80 -11.72 17.58 20.82
N ASP A 81 -12.11 16.35 20.53
CA ASP A 81 -13.05 15.60 21.36
C ASP A 81 -12.44 15.34 22.75
N GLY A 82 -11.17 14.92 22.80
CA GLY A 82 -10.45 14.73 24.06
C GLY A 82 -10.37 16.00 24.92
N LEU A 83 -10.05 17.14 24.32
CA LEU A 83 -9.96 18.43 24.98
C LEU A 83 -11.33 18.91 25.51
N MET A 84 -12.37 18.74 24.71
CA MET A 84 -13.73 19.11 25.10
C MET A 84 -14.19 18.27 26.30
N HIS A 85 -14.03 16.95 26.23
CA HIS A 85 -14.57 16.05 27.25
C HIS A 85 -13.78 16.05 28.56
N ASN A 86 -12.45 16.18 28.51
CA ASN A 86 -11.61 16.05 29.72
C ASN A 86 -11.24 17.38 30.35
N PHE A 87 -11.18 18.46 29.57
CA PHE A 87 -10.69 19.77 30.03
C PHE A 87 -11.69 20.90 29.78
N ASN A 88 -12.85 20.63 29.17
CA ASN A 88 -13.85 21.63 28.77
C ASN A 88 -13.27 22.73 27.86
N ILE A 89 -12.27 22.39 27.04
CA ILE A 89 -11.61 23.32 26.12
C ILE A 89 -12.20 23.12 24.72
N ASN A 90 -12.94 24.12 24.24
CA ASN A 90 -13.45 24.14 22.88
C ASN A 90 -12.44 24.75 21.90
N TYR A 91 -11.61 23.94 21.28
CA TYR A 91 -10.65 24.37 20.25
C TYR A 91 -11.12 23.89 18.86
N GLY A 92 -11.04 24.74 17.84
CA GLY A 92 -11.54 24.41 16.50
C GLY A 92 -10.76 23.26 15.85
N VAL A 93 -11.47 22.26 15.30
CA VAL A 93 -10.83 21.13 14.60
C VAL A 93 -9.95 21.60 13.45
N ALA A 94 -10.37 22.63 12.70
CA ALA A 94 -9.60 23.19 11.59
C ALA A 94 -8.30 23.87 12.06
N GLU A 95 -8.32 24.54 13.22
CA GLU A 95 -7.14 25.17 13.81
C GLU A 95 -6.14 24.09 14.27
N LEU A 96 -6.62 23.03 14.95
CA LEU A 96 -5.80 21.88 15.33
C LEU A 96 -5.21 21.17 14.11
N ALA A 97 -6.02 20.98 13.06
CA ALA A 97 -5.58 20.36 11.82
C ALA A 97 -4.50 21.21 11.11
N THR A 98 -4.50 22.52 11.32
CA THR A 98 -3.46 23.43 10.79
C THR A 98 -2.16 23.28 11.60
N LEU A 99 -2.24 23.31 12.93
CA LEU A 99 -1.07 23.08 13.81
C LEU A 99 -0.41 21.71 13.55
N ILE A 100 -1.22 20.67 13.40
CA ILE A 100 -0.76 19.32 13.06
C ILE A 100 -0.11 19.31 11.68
N LYS A 101 -0.67 20.03 10.69
CA LYS A 101 -0.06 20.15 9.35
C LYS A 101 1.33 20.74 9.43
N GLU A 102 1.47 21.87 10.11
CA GLU A 102 2.75 22.58 10.26
C GLU A 102 3.79 21.69 10.97
N GLY A 103 3.39 21.00 12.04
CA GLY A 103 4.25 20.02 12.71
C GLY A 103 4.66 18.86 11.80
N MET A 104 3.74 18.35 10.96
CA MET A 104 4.05 17.26 10.00
C MET A 104 5.03 17.71 8.93
N THR A 105 4.86 18.94 8.42
CA THR A 105 5.79 19.55 7.45
C THR A 105 7.17 19.70 8.06
N LEU A 106 7.29 20.29 9.26
CA LEU A 106 8.57 20.46 9.95
C LEU A 106 9.27 19.14 10.29
N LYS A 107 8.50 18.09 10.59
CA LYS A 107 9.03 16.74 10.86
C LYS A 107 9.55 16.06 9.59
N SER A 108 8.94 16.34 8.43
CA SER A 108 9.30 15.70 7.16
C SER A 108 10.39 16.47 6.41
N ASP A 109 10.37 17.80 6.52
CA ASP A 109 11.30 18.71 5.86
C ASP A 109 11.76 19.76 6.90
N PRO A 110 12.70 19.40 7.78
CA PRO A 110 13.20 20.30 8.80
C PRO A 110 14.03 21.42 8.16
N PRO A 111 13.89 22.68 8.63
CA PRO A 111 14.68 23.78 8.11
C PRO A 111 16.18 23.54 8.39
N THR A 112 17.04 23.99 7.47
CA THR A 112 18.50 23.91 7.63
C THR A 112 19.01 24.83 8.74
N ARG A 113 18.25 25.87 9.08
CA ARG A 113 18.52 26.76 10.23
C ARG A 113 18.01 26.15 11.53
N GLU A 114 18.47 26.70 12.66
CA GLU A 114 17.88 26.38 13.95
C GLU A 114 16.37 26.69 13.96
N MET A 115 15.61 25.79 14.58
CA MET A 115 14.17 25.91 14.72
C MET A 115 13.83 26.98 15.74
N THR A 116 12.89 27.85 15.40
CA THR A 116 12.33 28.82 16.34
C THR A 116 11.53 28.11 17.43
N ALA A 117 11.33 28.76 18.58
CA ALA A 117 10.52 28.22 19.67
C ALA A 117 9.07 27.87 19.22
N HIS A 118 8.53 28.59 18.24
CA HIS A 118 7.21 28.31 17.67
C HIS A 118 7.20 27.01 16.85
N GLU A 119 8.20 26.81 15.99
CA GLU A 119 8.35 25.60 15.18
C GLU A 119 8.61 24.36 16.06
N VAL A 120 9.44 24.51 17.10
CA VAL A 120 9.62 23.47 18.12
C VAL A 120 8.29 23.15 18.81
N GLY A 121 7.48 24.18 19.12
CA GLY A 121 6.14 24.01 19.67
C GLY A 121 5.22 23.20 18.76
N GLN A 122 5.25 23.43 17.44
CA GLN A 122 4.43 22.70 16.46
C GLN A 122 4.83 21.22 16.37
N VAL A 123 6.13 20.92 16.39
CA VAL A 123 6.62 19.54 16.41
C VAL A 123 6.27 18.84 17.73
N GLN A 124 6.42 19.52 18.87
CA GLN A 124 6.00 19.01 20.17
C GLN A 124 4.49 18.76 20.23
N PHE A 125 3.70 19.67 19.67
CA PHE A 125 2.25 19.53 19.56
C PHE A 125 1.88 18.30 18.76
N LEU A 126 2.49 18.11 17.58
CA LEU A 126 2.30 16.91 16.77
C LEU A 126 2.65 15.64 17.56
N ALA A 127 3.81 15.62 18.23
CA ALA A 127 4.24 14.45 19.00
C ALA A 127 3.27 14.12 20.15
N ALA A 128 2.72 15.13 20.82
CA ALA A 128 1.71 14.95 21.85
C ALA A 128 0.38 14.45 21.28
N ALA A 129 -0.05 14.98 20.13
CA ALA A 129 -1.25 14.52 19.42
C ALA A 129 -1.12 13.07 18.94
N GLU A 130 0.04 12.67 18.39
CA GLU A 130 0.32 11.29 17.98
C GLU A 130 0.28 10.29 19.16
N LYS A 131 0.68 10.74 20.36
CA LYS A 131 0.64 9.94 21.60
C LYS A 131 -0.67 10.05 22.37
N TYR A 132 -1.58 10.91 21.93
CA TYR A 132 -2.80 11.27 22.65
C TYR A 132 -2.55 11.78 24.09
N ASP A 133 -1.46 12.51 24.30
CA ASP A 133 -1.15 13.14 25.59
C ASP A 133 -1.88 14.48 25.73
N LEU A 134 -3.13 14.41 26.16
CA LEU A 134 -3.99 15.59 26.27
C LEU A 134 -3.47 16.62 27.27
N LYS A 135 -2.79 16.21 28.35
CA LYS A 135 -2.24 17.14 29.36
C LYS A 135 -1.15 18.00 28.73
N GLN A 136 -0.25 17.38 27.99
CA GLN A 136 0.81 18.09 27.28
C GLN A 136 0.24 19.02 26.19
N ILE A 137 -0.80 18.56 25.49
CA ILE A 137 -1.50 19.40 24.50
C ILE A 137 -2.04 20.66 25.15
N VAL A 138 -2.73 20.56 26.29
CA VAL A 138 -3.26 21.73 27.02
C VAL A 138 -2.17 22.74 27.34
N LEU A 139 -1.02 22.31 27.86
CA LEU A 139 0.12 23.19 28.15
C LEU A 139 0.69 23.87 26.90
N LEU A 140 0.62 23.20 25.75
CA LEU A 140 1.11 23.75 24.49
C LEU A 140 0.11 24.71 23.83
N LEU A 141 -1.19 24.58 24.11
CA LEU A 141 -2.21 25.46 23.53
C LEU A 141 -2.04 26.93 23.93
N ASP A 142 -1.46 27.22 25.09
CA ASP A 142 -1.14 28.60 25.50
C ASP A 142 -0.17 29.29 24.53
N LYS A 143 0.65 28.51 23.82
CA LYS A 143 1.58 29.01 22.79
C LYS A 143 0.88 29.27 21.45
N PHE A 144 -0.34 28.75 21.27
CA PHE A 144 -1.12 28.79 20.02
C PHE A 144 -2.51 29.38 20.29
N PRO A 145 -2.61 30.70 20.51
CA PRO A 145 -3.88 31.34 20.82
C PRO A 145 -4.87 31.19 19.66
N LYS A 146 -6.14 30.90 20.00
CA LYS A 146 -7.24 30.77 19.04
C LYS A 146 -7.40 32.06 18.22
N GLY A 147 -7.66 31.92 16.93
CA GLY A 147 -8.18 33.04 16.12
C GLY A 147 -7.18 34.11 15.64
N ARG A 148 -5.98 33.75 15.18
CA ARG A 148 -5.13 34.68 14.39
C ARG A 148 -5.70 35.08 13.01
N ALA A 149 -6.99 34.82 12.75
CA ALA A 149 -7.72 35.32 11.59
C ALA A 149 -8.83 36.35 11.93
N ALA A 150 -9.00 36.79 13.18
CA ALA A 150 -10.15 37.64 13.58
C ALA A 150 -9.79 38.96 14.31
N THR A 151 -8.53 39.38 14.35
CA THR A 151 -8.13 40.64 15.03
C THR A 151 -7.34 41.61 14.14
N VAL A 152 -7.45 41.49 12.82
CA VAL A 152 -7.05 42.53 11.87
C VAL A 152 -8.33 43.07 11.21
N GLY A 153 -9.06 43.92 11.93
CA GLY A 153 -10.35 44.41 11.45
C GLY A 153 -11.05 45.41 12.38
N LYS A 154 -10.41 46.56 12.60
CA LYS A 154 -10.98 47.84 13.05
C LYS A 154 -11.72 47.87 14.40
N ARG A 155 -10.98 48.30 15.42
CA ARG A 155 -11.46 49.37 16.31
C ARG A 155 -11.28 50.70 15.58
N GLN A 156 -12.37 51.39 15.28
CA GLN A 156 -12.55 52.84 15.34
C GLN A 156 -14.01 53.16 15.03
#